data_AF-A0A1V3PD98-F1
#
_entry.id   AF-A0A1V3PD98-F1
#
_cell.length_a   1.000
_cell.length_b   1.000
_cell.length_c   1.000
_cell.angle_alpha   90.00
_cell.angle_beta   90.00
_cell.angle_gamma   90.00
#
_symmetry.space_group_name_H-M   'P 1'
#
loop_
_entity.id
_entity.type
_entity.pdbx_description
1 polymer ?
#
loop_
_entity_poly.entity_id
_entity_poly.type
_entity_poly.pdbx_seq_one_letter_code
_entity_poly.pdbx_strand_id
1 'polypeptide(L)'
;MIRHPHSSLLLLFAALLGGILATPLRAQDMPPPPPPRGDMPPPPPRPWSSLDPAQREMLAPLRQQWNTLPPRRQARMLEKAEHWVTLPPDEREQIRERIANWQQMTPEQRRQARANELKFHELSPEQRKQLHATFERFQQLPPQQRERLMREWQDLPPAQRERWMHQPGHAGLPPPPPGDHPPGPRSPSPSDGI
;
A
#
# COMPACT_ATOMS: atom_id res chain seq x y z
N MET A 1 0.37 -29.17 -6.81
CA MET A 1 -0.79 -28.26 -6.92
C MET A 1 -0.37 -26.88 -6.43
N ILE A 2 -0.07 -25.97 -7.36
CA ILE A 2 0.56 -24.67 -7.10
C ILE A 2 -0.58 -23.66 -6.83
N ARG A 3 -0.72 -23.22 -5.58
CA ARG A 3 -1.56 -22.08 -5.21
C ARG A 3 -0.70 -20.81 -5.27
N HIS A 4 -1.01 -19.92 -6.19
CA HIS A 4 -0.46 -18.56 -6.23
C HIS A 4 -1.25 -17.66 -5.26
N PRO A 5 -0.66 -17.10 -4.19
CA PRO A 5 -1.30 -16.02 -3.46
C PRO A 5 -1.16 -14.72 -4.25
N HIS A 6 -2.31 -14.15 -4.60
CA HIS A 6 -2.42 -12.85 -5.24
C HIS A 6 -2.15 -11.77 -4.21
N SER A 7 -0.94 -11.18 -4.22
CA SER A 7 -0.68 -9.91 -3.53
C SER A 7 -1.28 -8.77 -4.35
N SER A 8 -2.58 -8.58 -4.19
CA SER A 8 -3.30 -7.40 -4.66
C SER A 8 -3.87 -6.71 -3.44
N LEU A 9 -3.21 -5.68 -2.95
CA LEU A 9 -3.86 -4.73 -2.06
C LEU A 9 -3.38 -3.32 -2.38
N LEU A 10 -4.30 -2.39 -2.16
CA LEU A 10 -4.29 -0.95 -2.41
C LEU A 10 -4.96 -0.54 -3.73
N LEU A 11 -6.29 -0.52 -3.71
CA LEU A 11 -7.06 0.62 -4.22
C LEU A 11 -8.15 0.99 -3.22
N LEU A 12 -7.77 1.95 -2.38
CA LEU A 12 -8.48 3.13 -1.89
C LEU A 12 -10.00 3.12 -1.61
N PHE A 13 -10.22 3.49 -0.35
CA PHE A 13 -11.34 4.14 0.32
C PHE A 13 -12.40 4.88 -0.51
N ALA A 14 -13.63 4.69 -0.01
CA ALA A 14 -14.85 5.40 -0.34
C ALA A 14 -14.88 6.86 0.17
N ALA A 15 -15.63 7.70 -0.54
CA ALA A 15 -16.32 8.91 -0.04
C ALA A 15 -17.60 9.06 -0.90
N LEU A 16 -18.80 8.75 -0.39
CA LEU A 16 -19.76 9.53 0.40
C LEU A 16 -20.34 10.81 -0.24
N LEU A 17 -21.67 10.92 -0.07
CA LEU A 17 -22.55 12.09 0.04
C LEU A 17 -23.28 12.68 -1.19
N GLY A 18 -24.62 12.75 -1.06
CA GLY A 18 -25.52 13.61 -1.84
C GLY A 18 -26.99 13.17 -1.67
N GLY A 19 -27.82 14.02 -1.06
CA GLY A 19 -29.17 13.70 -0.61
C GLY A 19 -30.24 13.60 -1.70
N ILE A 20 -31.38 13.04 -1.29
CA ILE A 20 -32.52 12.63 -2.13
C ILE A 20 -33.41 13.84 -2.44
N LEU A 21 -33.51 14.20 -3.73
CA LEU A 21 -34.76 14.74 -4.28
C LEU A 21 -35.35 13.70 -5.23
N ALA A 22 -36.50 13.15 -4.85
CA ALA A 22 -37.22 12.16 -5.64
C ALA A 22 -37.94 12.84 -6.82
N THR A 23 -37.28 12.93 -7.96
CA THR A 23 -37.95 13.15 -9.26
C THR A 23 -38.38 11.79 -9.83
N PRO A 24 -39.62 11.63 -10.33
CA PRO A 24 -40.03 10.40 -10.99
C PRO A 24 -39.25 10.26 -12.31
N LEU A 25 -38.13 9.53 -12.27
CA LEU A 25 -37.33 9.21 -13.43
C LEU A 25 -38.13 8.27 -14.33
N ARG A 26 -38.37 8.71 -15.57
CA ARG A 26 -38.70 7.82 -16.68
C ARG A 26 -37.62 6.74 -16.76
N ALA A 27 -37.97 5.53 -16.36
CA ALA A 27 -37.15 4.35 -16.45
C ALA A 27 -37.12 3.81 -17.89
N GLN A 28 -36.55 4.55 -18.84
CA GLN A 28 -36.18 4.05 -20.17
C GLN A 28 -35.02 4.88 -20.72
N ASP A 29 -33.83 4.64 -20.16
CA ASP A 29 -32.50 4.78 -20.80
C ASP A 29 -31.40 4.58 -19.74
N MET A 30 -31.54 3.56 -18.88
CA MET A 30 -30.40 3.10 -18.10
C MET A 30 -29.52 2.30 -19.06
N PRO A 31 -28.27 2.72 -19.36
CA PRO A 31 -27.35 1.86 -20.08
C PRO A 31 -27.28 0.53 -19.34
N PRO A 32 -27.23 -0.60 -20.07
CA PRO A 32 -27.22 -1.92 -19.44
C PRO A 32 -26.13 -1.95 -18.36
N PRO A 33 -26.39 -2.59 -17.21
CA PRO A 33 -25.37 -2.72 -16.18
C PRO A 33 -24.10 -3.30 -16.83
N PRO A 34 -22.91 -2.73 -16.55
CA PRO A 34 -21.70 -3.19 -17.18
C PRO A 34 -21.59 -4.71 -16.97
N PRO A 35 -21.16 -5.46 -18.01
CA PRO A 35 -21.09 -6.91 -17.91
C PRO A 35 -20.20 -7.30 -16.71
N PRO A 36 -20.46 -8.46 -16.08
CA PRO A 36 -19.58 -9.01 -15.05
C PRO A 36 -18.13 -8.90 -15.50
N ARG A 37 -17.19 -8.53 -14.62
CA ARG A 37 -15.78 -8.28 -14.99
C ARG A 37 -15.08 -9.46 -15.69
N GLY A 38 -15.69 -10.65 -15.71
CA GLY A 38 -15.26 -11.83 -16.47
C GLY A 38 -15.62 -11.79 -17.97
N ASP A 39 -16.65 -11.06 -18.37
CA ASP A 39 -17.24 -11.12 -19.73
C ASP A 39 -16.80 -9.95 -20.63
N MET A 40 -16.05 -8.99 -20.09
CA MET A 40 -15.46 -7.91 -20.90
C MET A 40 -14.42 -8.51 -21.86
N PRO A 41 -14.43 -8.23 -23.17
CA PRO A 41 -13.37 -8.68 -24.07
C PRO A 41 -11.99 -8.20 -23.57
N PRO A 42 -10.92 -8.99 -23.77
CA PRO A 42 -9.59 -8.56 -23.37
C PRO A 42 -9.21 -7.27 -24.12
N PRO A 43 -8.51 -6.32 -23.47
CA PRO A 43 -8.02 -5.14 -24.15
C PRO A 43 -7.09 -5.54 -25.31
N PRO A 44 -6.96 -4.72 -26.36
CA PRO A 44 -6.03 -5.02 -27.45
C PRO A 44 -4.59 -5.08 -26.92
N PRO A 45 -3.75 -6.01 -27.44
CA PRO A 45 -2.35 -6.07 -27.07
C PRO A 45 -1.63 -4.75 -27.40
N ARG A 46 -0.72 -4.32 -26.54
CA ARG A 46 0.09 -3.11 -26.74
C ARG A 46 1.55 -3.53 -26.94
N PRO A 47 2.11 -3.48 -28.16
CA PRO A 47 3.49 -3.86 -28.39
C PRO A 47 4.47 -2.92 -27.67
N TRP A 48 5.63 -3.43 -27.29
CA TRP A 48 6.66 -2.63 -26.60
C TRP A 48 7.05 -1.35 -27.37
N SER A 49 7.06 -1.43 -28.70
CA SER A 49 7.40 -0.31 -29.59
C SER A 49 6.38 0.83 -29.57
N SER A 50 5.13 0.58 -29.14
CA SER A 50 4.09 1.62 -29.07
C SER A 50 4.01 2.30 -27.71
N LEU A 51 4.87 1.94 -26.76
CA LEU A 51 4.87 2.54 -25.42
C LEU A 51 5.58 3.91 -25.45
N ASP A 52 5.08 4.86 -24.65
CA ASP A 52 5.75 6.14 -24.50
C ASP A 52 7.10 5.99 -23.74
N PRO A 53 7.98 7.02 -23.76
CA PRO A 53 9.28 6.93 -23.11
C PRO A 53 9.23 6.65 -21.60
N ALA A 54 8.28 7.25 -20.88
CA ALA A 54 8.18 7.10 -19.42
C ALA A 54 7.63 5.72 -19.04
N GLN A 55 6.66 5.20 -19.80
CA GLN A 55 6.19 3.81 -19.68
C GLN A 55 7.33 2.82 -19.95
N ARG A 56 8.14 3.06 -20.99
CA ARG A 56 9.30 2.20 -21.31
C ARG A 56 10.35 2.20 -20.22
N GLU A 57 10.60 3.35 -19.60
CA GLU A 57 11.55 3.46 -18.49
C GLU A 57 11.09 2.64 -17.29
N MET A 58 9.85 2.84 -16.84
CA MET A 58 9.31 2.11 -15.69
C MET A 58 9.19 0.60 -15.95
N LEU A 59 8.82 0.21 -17.16
CA LEU A 59 8.62 -1.19 -17.54
C LEU A 59 9.88 -1.82 -18.14
N ALA A 60 11.04 -1.15 -18.11
CA ALA A 60 12.29 -1.63 -18.68
C ALA A 60 12.67 -3.06 -18.23
N PRO A 61 12.47 -3.47 -16.94
CA PRO A 61 12.75 -4.84 -16.52
C PRO A 61 11.90 -5.91 -17.23
N LEU A 62 10.75 -5.52 -17.79
CA LEU A 62 9.84 -6.41 -18.51
C LEU A 62 10.07 -6.42 -20.02
N ARG A 63 10.97 -5.59 -20.56
CA ARG A 63 11.15 -5.37 -22.01
C ARG A 63 11.19 -6.67 -22.83
N GLN A 64 12.01 -7.63 -22.41
CA GLN A 64 12.24 -8.87 -23.17
C GLN A 64 11.00 -9.77 -23.25
N GLN A 65 10.15 -9.74 -22.23
CA GLN A 65 8.96 -10.58 -22.14
C GLN A 65 7.66 -9.81 -22.40
N TRP A 66 7.73 -8.50 -22.62
CA TRP A 66 6.54 -7.64 -22.68
C TRP A 66 5.51 -8.12 -23.70
N ASN A 67 5.96 -8.42 -24.92
CA ASN A 67 5.10 -8.86 -26.01
C ASN A 67 4.53 -10.27 -25.80
N THR A 68 5.05 -11.05 -24.85
CA THR A 68 4.52 -12.38 -24.49
C THR A 68 3.53 -12.32 -23.33
N LEU A 69 3.41 -11.17 -22.65
CA LEU A 69 2.45 -10.99 -21.58
C LEU A 69 1.01 -10.98 -22.13
N PRO A 70 0.04 -11.61 -21.45
CA PRO A 70 -1.36 -11.51 -21.83
C PRO A 70 -1.83 -10.05 -21.89
N PRO A 71 -2.72 -9.67 -22.83
CA PRO A 71 -3.12 -8.27 -23.01
C PRO A 71 -3.69 -7.61 -21.74
N ARG A 72 -4.45 -8.37 -20.94
CA ARG A 72 -4.93 -7.89 -19.63
C ARG A 72 -3.80 -7.54 -18.66
N ARG A 73 -2.69 -8.30 -18.69
CA ARG A 73 -1.52 -8.04 -17.85
C ARG A 73 -0.76 -6.83 -18.37
N GLN A 74 -0.62 -6.66 -19.68
CA GLN A 74 -0.06 -5.46 -20.29
C GLN A 74 -0.84 -4.22 -19.86
N ALA A 75 -2.17 -4.24 -20.00
CA ALA A 75 -3.04 -3.13 -19.61
C ALA A 75 -2.89 -2.73 -18.14
N ARG A 76 -2.89 -3.69 -17.20
CA ARG A 76 -2.66 -3.40 -15.77
C ARG A 76 -1.29 -2.82 -15.47
N MET A 77 -0.26 -3.22 -16.22
CA MET A 77 1.09 -2.68 -16.03
C MET A 77 1.21 -1.26 -16.60
N LEU A 78 0.51 -0.98 -17.70
CA LEU A 78 0.44 0.37 -18.27
C LEU A 78 -0.34 1.33 -17.37
N GLU A 79 -1.47 0.90 -16.80
CA GLU A 79 -2.21 1.68 -15.80
C GLU A 79 -1.32 2.06 -14.60
N LYS A 80 -0.49 1.11 -14.12
CA LYS A 80 0.49 1.39 -13.07
C LYS A 80 1.57 2.39 -13.52
N ALA A 81 2.00 2.31 -14.77
CA ALA A 81 2.98 3.23 -15.33
C ALA A 81 2.43 4.64 -15.53
N GLU A 82 1.18 4.75 -15.97
CA GLU A 82 0.46 6.02 -16.05
C GLU A 82 0.30 6.63 -14.66
N HIS A 83 -0.12 5.84 -13.67
CA HIS A 83 -0.21 6.35 -12.30
C HIS A 83 1.14 6.83 -11.78
N TRP A 84 2.22 6.07 -12.02
CA TRP A 84 3.57 6.44 -11.59
C TRP A 84 4.01 7.81 -12.12
N VAL A 85 3.75 8.13 -13.39
CA VAL A 85 4.14 9.43 -13.96
C VAL A 85 3.31 10.59 -13.42
N THR A 86 2.11 10.33 -12.90
CA THR A 86 1.26 11.34 -12.24
C THR A 86 1.66 11.65 -10.80
N LEU A 87 2.51 10.82 -10.19
CA LEU A 87 2.93 11.02 -8.80
C LEU A 87 3.88 12.23 -8.67
N PRO A 88 3.73 13.05 -7.61
CA PRO A 88 4.70 14.08 -7.27
C PRO A 88 6.13 13.52 -7.17
N PRO A 89 7.18 14.30 -7.50
CA PRO A 89 8.57 13.85 -7.41
C PRO A 89 8.93 13.25 -6.05
N ASP A 90 8.49 13.88 -4.95
CA ASP A 90 8.79 13.42 -3.60
C ASP A 90 8.14 12.06 -3.28
N GLU A 91 6.91 11.83 -3.75
CA GLU A 91 6.23 10.53 -3.57
C GLU A 91 6.93 9.43 -4.39
N ARG A 92 7.38 9.74 -5.60
CA ARG A 92 8.16 8.80 -6.41
C ARG A 92 9.45 8.40 -5.71
N GLU A 93 10.13 9.36 -5.09
CA GLU A 93 11.37 9.08 -4.36
C GLU A 93 11.12 8.19 -3.14
N GLN A 94 10.09 8.48 -2.35
CA GLN A 94 9.69 7.64 -1.22
C GLN A 94 9.40 6.19 -1.66
N ILE A 95 8.76 5.99 -2.81
CA ILE A 95 8.49 4.65 -3.32
C ILE A 95 9.79 3.97 -3.76
N ARG A 96 10.72 4.69 -4.41
CA ARG A 96 12.03 4.14 -4.78
C ARG A 96 12.82 3.68 -3.56
N GLU A 97 12.87 4.49 -2.51
CA GLU A 97 13.51 4.13 -1.24
C GLU A 97 12.90 2.87 -0.64
N ARG A 98 11.57 2.78 -0.60
CA ARG A 98 10.86 1.57 -0.10
C ARG A 98 11.21 0.33 -0.92
N ILE A 99 11.30 0.45 -2.25
CA ILE A 99 11.70 -0.65 -3.13
C ILE A 99 13.14 -1.07 -2.86
N ALA A 100 14.08 -0.13 -2.75
CA ALA A 100 15.48 -0.40 -2.44
C ALA A 100 15.62 -1.13 -1.10
N ASN A 101 14.92 -0.65 -0.07
CA ASN A 101 14.88 -1.28 1.25
C ASN A 101 14.33 -2.71 1.18
N TRP A 102 13.25 -2.93 0.43
CA TRP A 102 12.67 -4.26 0.24
C TRP A 102 13.62 -5.23 -0.47
N GLN A 103 14.40 -4.74 -1.44
CA GLN A 103 15.41 -5.55 -2.14
C GLN A 103 16.52 -6.00 -1.20
N GLN A 104 16.88 -5.18 -0.19
CA GLN A 104 17.88 -5.51 0.83
C GLN A 104 17.36 -6.46 1.92
N MET A 105 16.03 -6.61 2.08
CA MET A 105 15.47 -7.53 3.07
C MET A 105 15.82 -8.99 2.79
N THR A 106 16.19 -9.71 3.85
CA THR A 106 16.33 -11.16 3.86
C THR A 106 14.99 -11.87 3.64
N PRO A 107 14.98 -13.15 3.22
CA PRO A 107 13.73 -13.92 3.08
C PRO A 107 12.89 -13.95 4.35
N GLU A 108 13.53 -14.00 5.53
CA GLU A 108 12.84 -13.98 6.81
C GLU A 108 12.19 -12.62 7.09
N GLN A 109 12.92 -11.52 6.90
CA GLN A 109 12.37 -10.17 7.04
C GLN A 109 11.16 -9.97 6.11
N ARG A 110 11.23 -10.44 4.86
CA ARG A 110 10.09 -10.37 3.93
C ARG A 110 8.91 -11.23 4.38
N ARG A 111 9.14 -12.39 5.00
CA ARG A 111 8.06 -13.22 5.59
C ARG A 111 7.38 -12.48 6.73
N GLN A 112 8.15 -11.88 7.63
CA GLN A 112 7.63 -11.11 8.76
C GLN A 112 6.85 -9.88 8.28
N ALA A 113 7.37 -9.15 7.28
CA ALA A 113 6.68 -8.00 6.69
C ALA A 113 5.30 -8.39 6.12
N ARG A 114 5.21 -9.48 5.37
CA ARG A 114 3.93 -10.00 4.86
C ARG A 114 2.98 -10.44 5.98
N ALA A 115 3.51 -11.08 7.03
CA ALA A 115 2.68 -11.47 8.18
C ALA A 115 2.11 -10.25 8.91
N ASN A 116 2.89 -9.18 9.05
CA ASN A 116 2.45 -7.91 9.65
C ASN A 116 1.42 -7.20 8.77
N GLU A 117 1.61 -7.22 7.44
CA GLU A 117 0.64 -6.67 6.47
C GLU A 117 -0.73 -7.36 6.60
N LEU A 118 -0.75 -8.70 6.65
CA LEU A 118 -2.00 -9.45 6.84
C LEU A 118 -2.72 -9.05 8.14
N LYS A 119 -1.99 -8.98 9.26
CA LYS A 119 -2.53 -8.52 10.54
C LYS A 119 -3.07 -7.08 10.47
N PHE A 120 -2.36 -6.19 9.78
CA PHE A 120 -2.82 -4.81 9.57
C PHE A 120 -4.14 -4.74 8.79
N HIS A 121 -4.33 -5.64 7.82
CA HIS A 121 -5.58 -5.73 7.08
C HIS A 121 -6.75 -6.26 7.90
N GLU A 122 -6.48 -7.06 8.93
CA GLU A 122 -7.49 -7.53 9.89
C GLU A 122 -7.95 -6.44 10.87
N LEU A 123 -7.16 -5.38 11.05
CA LEU A 123 -7.53 -4.26 11.93
C LEU A 123 -8.73 -3.48 11.39
N SER A 124 -9.63 -3.12 12.32
CA SER A 124 -10.73 -2.18 12.05
C SER A 124 -10.19 -0.78 11.71
N PRO A 125 -10.97 0.07 11.04
CA PRO A 125 -10.55 1.46 10.76
C PRO A 125 -10.10 2.22 12.01
N GLU A 126 -10.79 2.05 13.14
CA GLU A 126 -10.43 2.70 14.41
C GLU A 126 -9.11 2.15 14.98
N GLN A 127 -8.91 0.83 14.91
CA GLN A 127 -7.63 0.22 15.32
C GLN A 127 -6.47 0.71 14.46
N ARG A 128 -6.67 0.87 13.15
CA ARG A 128 -5.65 1.44 12.25
C ARG A 128 -5.34 2.90 12.58
N LYS A 129 -6.37 3.71 12.88
CA LYS A 129 -6.19 5.09 13.31
C LYS A 129 -5.39 5.18 14.60
N GLN A 130 -5.73 4.35 15.59
CA GLN A 130 -4.99 4.27 16.84
C GLN A 130 -3.54 3.83 16.62
N LEU A 131 -3.32 2.84 15.77
CA LEU A 131 -1.97 2.38 15.40
C LEU A 131 -1.14 3.51 14.80
N HIS A 132 -1.73 4.27 13.86
CA HIS A 132 -1.07 5.39 13.20
C HIS A 132 -0.72 6.51 14.18
N ALA A 133 -1.69 6.99 14.96
CA ALA A 133 -1.49 8.04 15.96
C ALA A 133 -0.42 7.64 16.98
N THR A 134 -0.34 6.34 17.28
CA THR A 134 0.67 5.85 18.21
C THR A 134 2.05 5.77 17.59
N PHE A 135 2.17 5.32 16.35
CA PHE A 135 3.42 5.36 15.61
C PHE A 135 3.95 6.79 15.46
N GLU A 136 3.07 7.77 15.22
CA GLU A 136 3.46 9.18 15.17
C GLU A 136 4.07 9.65 16.50
N ARG A 137 3.46 9.31 17.64
CA ARG A 137 4.03 9.61 18.97
C ARG A 137 5.40 8.95 19.16
N PHE A 138 5.58 7.70 18.73
CA PHE A 138 6.88 7.02 18.76
C PHE A 138 7.96 7.78 17.96
N GLN A 139 7.61 8.26 16.77
CA GLN A 139 8.54 8.98 15.90
C GLN A 139 8.89 10.38 16.41
N GLN A 140 8.10 10.93 17.32
CA GLN A 140 8.39 12.19 18.01
C GLN A 140 9.30 12.00 19.24
N LEU A 141 9.52 10.76 19.69
CA LEU A 141 10.45 10.49 20.80
C LEU A 141 11.90 10.84 20.41
N PRO A 142 12.70 11.38 21.34
CA PRO A 142 14.14 11.56 21.14
C PRO A 142 14.82 10.24 20.75
N PRO A 143 15.85 10.26 19.88
CA PRO A 143 16.50 9.05 19.37
C PRO A 143 16.92 8.05 20.47
N GLN A 144 17.53 8.56 21.55
CA GLN A 144 17.95 7.72 22.68
C GLN A 144 16.78 7.02 23.39
N GLN A 145 15.64 7.70 23.53
CA GLN A 145 14.45 7.10 24.14
C GLN A 145 13.85 6.03 23.23
N ARG A 146 13.87 6.28 21.92
CA ARG A 146 13.42 5.33 20.91
C ARG A 146 14.28 4.06 20.93
N GLU A 147 15.60 4.21 20.93
CA GLU A 147 16.56 3.10 20.99
C GLU A 147 16.39 2.27 22.26
N ARG A 148 16.22 2.95 23.40
CA ARG A 148 15.94 2.27 24.66
C ARG A 148 14.66 1.44 24.58
N LEU A 149 13.57 2.01 24.08
CA LEU A 149 12.30 1.31 23.94
C LEU A 149 12.41 0.11 22.98
N MET A 150 13.15 0.26 21.89
CA MET A 150 13.41 -0.82 20.94
C MET A 150 14.20 -1.96 21.59
N ARG A 151 15.22 -1.65 22.38
CA ARG A 151 16.00 -2.65 23.12
C ARG A 151 15.16 -3.38 24.15
N GLU A 152 14.41 -2.64 24.98
CA GLU A 152 13.50 -3.22 25.98
C GLU A 152 12.52 -4.20 25.33
N TRP A 153 11.92 -3.83 24.18
CA TRP A 153 11.01 -4.71 23.45
C TRP A 153 11.70 -5.96 22.86
N GLN A 154 12.92 -5.80 22.33
CA GLN A 154 13.71 -6.91 21.78
C GLN A 154 14.09 -7.92 22.87
N ASP A 155 14.37 -7.44 24.09
CA ASP A 155 14.75 -8.29 25.23
C ASP A 155 13.54 -9.03 25.84
N LEU A 156 12.31 -8.58 25.58
CA LEU A 156 11.11 -9.26 26.07
C LEU A 156 10.90 -10.63 25.41
N PRO A 157 10.58 -11.68 26.20
CA PRO A 157 10.12 -12.95 25.68
C PRO A 157 8.85 -12.78 24.80
N PRO A 158 8.65 -13.62 23.76
CA PRO A 158 7.51 -13.47 22.85
C PRO A 158 6.14 -13.36 23.54
N ALA A 159 5.90 -14.16 24.59
CA ALA A 159 4.66 -14.13 25.37
C ALA A 159 4.45 -12.82 26.17
N GLN A 160 5.53 -12.11 26.49
CA GLN A 160 5.45 -10.83 27.20
C GLN A 160 5.28 -9.65 26.23
N ARG A 161 5.76 -9.77 24.98
CA ARG A 161 5.57 -8.75 23.94
C ARG A 161 4.09 -8.52 23.61
N GLU A 162 3.26 -9.57 23.63
CA GLU A 162 1.81 -9.42 23.42
C GLU A 162 1.17 -8.58 24.53
N ARG A 163 1.55 -8.83 25.79
CA ARG A 163 1.05 -8.06 26.94
C ARG A 163 1.50 -6.61 26.91
N TRP A 164 2.72 -6.36 26.46
CA TRP A 164 3.27 -5.02 26.28
C TRP A 164 2.41 -4.15 25.34
N MET A 165 1.86 -4.74 24.27
CA MET A 165 0.99 -4.02 23.32
C MET A 165 -0.35 -3.60 23.94
N HIS A 166 -0.80 -4.28 25.00
CA HIS A 166 -2.08 -4.02 25.65
C HIS A 166 -1.95 -3.18 26.93
N GLN A 167 -0.75 -2.82 27.36
CA GLN A 167 -0.51 -2.17 28.66
C GLN A 167 -0.62 -0.63 28.57
N PRO A 168 -1.45 0.01 29.41
CA PRO A 168 -1.52 1.47 29.52
C PRO A 168 -0.21 1.99 30.14
N GLY A 169 0.50 2.90 29.45
CA GLY A 169 1.80 3.44 29.90
C GLY A 169 2.90 3.34 28.85
N HIS A 170 2.88 2.29 28.02
CA HIS A 170 3.68 2.20 26.79
C HIS A 170 2.95 2.80 25.57
N ALA A 171 1.93 3.63 25.84
CA ALA A 171 1.11 4.37 24.90
C ALA A 171 0.52 3.58 23.71
N GLY A 172 0.42 2.25 23.79
CA GLY A 172 0.02 1.39 22.69
C GLY A 172 1.03 1.36 21.53
N LEU A 173 2.30 1.72 21.81
CA LEU A 173 3.34 1.86 20.79
C LEU A 173 3.45 0.54 20.02
N PRO A 174 3.23 0.55 18.69
CA PRO A 174 3.31 -0.67 17.91
C PRO A 174 4.66 -1.34 18.13
N PRO A 175 4.74 -2.69 18.04
CA PRO A 175 6.04 -3.34 17.95
C PRO A 175 6.84 -2.60 16.85
N PRO A 176 8.10 -2.21 17.12
CA PRO A 176 8.92 -1.59 16.09
C PRO A 176 8.93 -2.53 14.88
N PRO A 177 8.80 -1.98 13.65
CA PRO A 177 8.83 -2.81 12.46
C PRO A 177 10.12 -3.66 12.48
N PRO A 178 10.05 -4.95 12.09
CA PRO A 178 11.25 -5.76 12.01
C PRO A 178 12.16 -5.23 10.89
N GLY A 179 13.26 -4.58 11.27
CA GLY A 179 14.30 -4.10 10.35
C GLY A 179 14.55 -2.59 10.44
N ASP A 180 15.78 -2.19 10.15
CA ASP A 180 16.33 -0.83 10.15
C ASP A 180 15.61 0.10 9.16
N HIS A 181 14.35 0.42 9.41
CA HIS A 181 13.58 1.36 8.61
C HIS A 181 13.43 2.68 9.35
N PRO A 182 13.96 3.80 8.81
CA PRO A 182 13.44 5.09 9.22
C PRO A 182 11.94 5.13 8.89
N PRO A 183 11.11 5.90 9.64
CA PRO A 183 9.79 6.26 9.14
C PRO A 183 9.97 6.82 7.74
N GLY A 184 9.20 6.31 6.76
CA GLY A 184 9.03 7.08 5.53
C GLY A 184 8.63 8.50 5.90
N PRO A 185 9.14 9.54 5.22
CA PRO A 185 8.82 10.92 5.54
C PRO A 185 7.30 11.10 5.56
N ARG A 186 6.84 11.86 6.55
CA ARG A 186 5.43 12.16 6.80
C ARG A 186 4.82 12.69 5.50
N SER A 187 3.73 12.09 5.03
CA SER A 187 2.84 12.81 4.11
C SER A 187 2.44 14.11 4.82
N PRO A 188 2.61 15.30 4.22
CA PRO A 188 2.08 16.51 4.80
C PRO A 188 0.57 16.32 4.94
N SER A 189 0.08 16.42 6.17
CA SER A 189 -1.35 16.41 6.47
C SER A 189 -1.98 17.58 5.71
N PRO A 190 -3.07 17.40 4.94
CA PRO A 190 -3.77 18.51 4.28
C PRO A 190 -4.62 19.22 5.34
N SER A 191 -3.96 19.95 6.24
CA SER A 191 -4.57 20.90 7.17
C SER A 191 -3.44 21.76 7.71
N ASP A 192 -3.03 22.73 6.87
CA ASP A 192 -2.56 24.06 7.28
C ASP A 192 -2.31 24.86 6.00
N GLY A 193 -3.29 25.69 5.65
CA GLY A 193 -3.26 26.51 4.44
C GLY A 193 -4.59 27.25 4.27
N ILE A 194 -4.69 28.35 5.03
CA ILE A 194 -5.63 29.49 5.00
C ILE A 194 -6.46 29.63 3.72
#